data_AF-A0A7S1JTC0-F1
#
_entry.id   AF-A0A7S1JTC0-F1
#
_cell.length_a   1.000
_cell.length_b   1.000
_cell.length_c   1.000
_cell.angle_alpha   90.00
_cell.angle_beta   90.00
_cell.angle_gamma   90.00
#
_symmetry.space_group_name_H-M   'P 1'
#
loop_
_entity.id
_entity.type
_entity.pdbx_description
1 polymer ?
#
loop_
_entity_poly.entity_id
_entity_poly.type
_entity_poly.pdbx_seq_one_letter_code
_entity_poly.pdbx_strand_id
1 'polypeptide(L)'
;GEWVDKHWTVQGDDGKAHSWGETWGNEGGKRWFQKWGRAEGGGEGEEWTEKWDDDGAGNTKTIKEGTAWRAGEFGGREVTNWFADRFGECADQSEKWAFKEGYNAGSGDKWMEKWNEKPGHKMAQKTGQNARGDAWEEQWSEQLTQKGLVKFAEKKGHNAQGDAWLETWLEENENKKRAKKTGRRASGDQWEEEWGEDISLDGAGEKWTSKWASNAQGDRWGNNWGDRWGVGGIGGHRWVEKWHNEDIDKWSGDTAGRPAGC
;
A
#
# COMPACT_ATOMS: atom_id res chain seq x y z
N GLY A 1 32.38 -24.75 -14.10
CA GLY A 1 31.83 -23.60 -13.38
C GLY A 1 32.97 -22.84 -12.75
N GLU A 2 32.81 -21.54 -12.63
CA GLU A 2 33.66 -20.67 -11.84
C GLU A 2 33.06 -20.53 -10.42
N TRP A 3 33.92 -20.50 -9.41
CA TRP A 3 33.54 -20.32 -8.01
C TRP A 3 34.55 -19.38 -7.34
N VAL A 4 34.05 -18.34 -6.69
CA VAL A 4 34.86 -17.40 -5.92
C VAL A 4 34.20 -17.18 -4.57
N ASP A 5 35.03 -17.10 -3.53
CA ASP A 5 34.65 -16.80 -2.16
C ASP A 5 35.63 -15.78 -1.57
N LYS A 6 35.10 -14.68 -1.04
CA LYS A 6 35.86 -13.60 -0.40
C LYS A 6 35.24 -13.29 0.95
N HIS A 7 36.09 -13.06 1.95
CA HIS A 7 35.67 -12.65 3.29
C HIS A 7 36.61 -11.59 3.86
N TRP A 8 36.04 -10.70 4.69
CA TRP A 8 36.76 -9.62 5.36
C TRP A 8 36.26 -9.46 6.80
N THR A 9 37.09 -8.90 7.65
CA THR A 9 36.75 -8.58 9.04
C THR A 9 37.52 -7.34 9.49
N VAL A 10 36.83 -6.43 10.19
CA VAL A 10 37.43 -5.24 10.79
C VAL A 10 36.84 -5.01 12.18
N GLN A 11 37.66 -4.51 13.10
CA GLN A 11 37.19 -3.99 14.38
C GLN A 11 36.74 -2.54 14.16
N GLY A 12 35.48 -2.24 14.42
CA GLY A 12 34.93 -0.90 14.31
C GLY A 12 35.26 -0.03 15.53
N ASP A 13 35.29 1.28 15.32
CA ASP A 13 35.44 2.28 16.39
C ASP A 13 34.25 2.30 17.36
N ASP A 14 33.13 1.67 16.96
CA ASP A 14 31.94 1.41 17.77
C ASP A 14 32.11 0.25 18.77
N GLY A 15 33.29 -0.37 18.80
CA GLY A 15 33.56 -1.55 19.62
C GLY A 15 32.94 -2.84 19.08
N LYS A 16 32.35 -2.83 17.88
CA LYS A 16 31.78 -4.02 17.22
C LYS A 16 32.79 -4.62 16.25
N ALA A 17 32.79 -5.95 16.15
CA ALA A 17 33.44 -6.67 15.08
C ALA A 17 32.50 -6.71 13.87
N HIS A 18 32.96 -6.21 12.73
CA HIS A 18 32.23 -6.22 11.46
C HIS A 18 32.87 -7.25 10.53
N SER A 19 32.08 -8.15 9.98
CA SER A 19 32.50 -9.17 9.01
C SER A 19 31.55 -9.19 7.83
N TRP A 20 32.06 -9.40 6.63
CA TRP A 20 31.25 -9.52 5.42
C TRP A 20 31.97 -10.40 4.41
N GLY A 21 31.22 -10.89 3.43
CA GLY A 21 31.77 -11.70 2.36
C GLY A 21 30.87 -11.76 1.15
N GLU A 22 31.46 -12.25 0.06
CA GLU A 22 30.80 -12.39 -1.21
C GLU A 22 31.18 -13.73 -1.84
N THR A 23 30.19 -14.48 -2.28
CA THR A 23 30.37 -15.71 -3.05
C THR A 23 29.68 -15.57 -4.40
N TRP A 24 30.27 -16.09 -5.47
CA TRP A 24 29.62 -16.11 -6.78
C TRP A 24 30.05 -17.29 -7.62
N GLY A 25 29.20 -17.67 -8.56
CA GLY A 25 29.52 -18.74 -9.49
C GLY A 25 28.55 -18.89 -10.66
N ASN A 26 28.92 -19.78 -11.57
CA ASN A 26 28.15 -20.11 -12.76
C ASN A 26 28.16 -21.61 -13.07
N GLU A 27 27.02 -22.14 -13.51
CA GLU A 27 26.91 -23.53 -13.94
C GLU A 27 25.76 -23.71 -14.94
N GLY A 28 26.05 -24.28 -16.12
CA GLY A 28 25.02 -24.63 -17.09
C GLY A 28 24.14 -23.46 -17.55
N GLY A 29 24.71 -22.24 -17.68
CA GLY A 29 23.98 -21.02 -18.02
C GLY A 29 23.33 -20.31 -16.83
N LYS A 30 23.23 -20.99 -15.67
CA LYS A 30 22.77 -20.39 -14.42
C LYS A 30 23.88 -19.58 -13.78
N ARG A 31 23.53 -18.46 -13.17
CA ARG A 31 24.46 -17.60 -12.44
C ARG A 31 23.88 -17.32 -11.06
N TRP A 32 24.74 -17.26 -10.06
CA TRP A 32 24.32 -16.88 -8.72
C TRP A 32 25.40 -16.03 -8.07
N PHE A 33 24.96 -15.19 -7.14
CA PHE A 33 25.78 -14.25 -6.42
C PHE A 33 25.21 -14.07 -5.02
N GLN A 34 26.02 -14.16 -3.98
CA GLN A 34 25.59 -13.97 -2.60
C GLN A 34 26.53 -13.00 -1.89
N LYS A 35 25.95 -12.04 -1.16
CA LYS A 35 26.64 -11.20 -0.17
C LYS A 35 26.11 -11.53 1.21
N TRP A 36 26.94 -11.33 2.22
CA TRP A 36 26.50 -11.40 3.61
C TRP A 36 27.29 -10.41 4.45
N GLY A 37 26.70 -10.01 5.58
CA GLY A 37 27.34 -9.14 6.55
C GLY A 37 26.88 -9.48 7.96
N ARG A 38 27.75 -9.24 8.93
CA ARG A 38 27.50 -9.42 10.35
C ARG A 38 28.27 -8.38 11.15
N ALA A 39 27.58 -7.72 12.08
CA ALA A 39 28.18 -6.85 13.08
C ALA A 39 27.81 -7.35 14.48
N GLU A 40 28.78 -7.43 15.39
CA GLU A 40 28.56 -7.95 16.75
C GLU A 40 29.45 -7.25 17.77
N GLY A 41 28.89 -6.86 18.91
CA GLY A 41 29.63 -6.28 20.03
C GLY A 41 28.71 -5.92 21.19
N GLY A 42 29.24 -5.88 22.42
CA GLY A 42 28.47 -5.44 23.60
C GLY A 42 27.22 -6.27 23.94
N GLY A 43 27.13 -7.52 23.46
CA GLY A 43 25.96 -8.37 23.66
C GLY A 43 24.83 -8.12 22.68
N GLU A 44 25.06 -7.40 21.59
CA GLU A 44 24.11 -7.19 20.50
C GLU A 44 24.76 -7.48 19.14
N GLY A 45 23.93 -7.73 18.14
CA GLY A 45 24.43 -7.87 16.79
C GLY A 45 23.35 -7.87 15.73
N GLU A 46 23.81 -7.84 14.49
CA GLU A 46 23.01 -7.92 13.28
C GLU A 46 23.70 -8.82 12.28
N GLU A 47 22.92 -9.52 11.48
CA GLU A 47 23.40 -10.31 10.35
C GLU A 47 22.42 -10.22 9.19
N TRP A 48 22.93 -10.25 7.97
CA TRP A 48 22.13 -10.26 6.76
C TRP A 48 22.79 -11.08 5.66
N THR A 49 21.99 -11.58 4.74
CA THR A 49 22.42 -12.27 3.52
C THR A 49 21.58 -11.77 2.35
N GLU A 50 22.20 -11.55 1.20
CA GLU A 50 21.55 -11.17 -0.06
C GLU A 50 21.99 -12.17 -1.13
N LYS A 51 21.06 -12.91 -1.73
CA LYS A 51 21.30 -13.91 -2.78
C LYS A 51 20.60 -13.49 -4.05
N TRP A 52 21.31 -13.42 -5.15
CA TRP A 52 20.80 -13.22 -6.49
C TRP A 52 21.01 -14.50 -7.30
N ASP A 53 19.98 -14.95 -8.02
CA ASP A 53 20.02 -16.10 -8.90
C ASP A 53 19.43 -15.74 -10.28
N ASP A 54 20.04 -16.26 -11.33
CA ASP A 54 19.59 -16.27 -12.72
C ASP A 54 19.53 -17.71 -13.22
N ASP A 55 18.37 -18.14 -13.70
CA ASP A 55 18.13 -19.52 -14.14
C ASP A 55 18.64 -19.84 -15.56
N GLY A 56 19.21 -18.85 -16.26
CA GLY A 56 19.69 -18.96 -17.63
C GLY A 56 18.59 -18.85 -18.69
N ALA A 57 17.32 -18.73 -18.29
CA ALA A 57 16.17 -18.45 -19.15
C ALA A 57 15.75 -16.98 -19.09
N GLY A 58 16.52 -16.14 -18.39
CA GLY A 58 16.23 -14.72 -18.20
C GLY A 58 15.38 -14.44 -16.96
N ASN A 59 15.01 -15.46 -16.17
CA ASN A 59 14.32 -15.24 -14.91
C ASN A 59 15.36 -14.96 -13.84
N THR A 60 15.18 -13.84 -13.13
CA THR A 60 16.07 -13.46 -12.03
C THR A 60 15.29 -13.35 -10.75
N LYS A 61 15.94 -13.69 -9.63
CA LYS A 61 15.40 -13.46 -8.30
C LYS A 61 16.50 -12.98 -7.37
N THR A 62 16.14 -12.13 -6.43
CA THR A 62 16.97 -11.72 -5.32
C THR A 62 16.23 -11.95 -4.02
N ILE A 63 16.92 -12.47 -3.02
CA ILE A 63 16.41 -12.69 -1.66
C ILE A 63 17.40 -12.04 -0.70
N LYS A 64 16.96 -11.05 0.06
CA LYS A 64 17.72 -10.40 1.10
C LYS A 64 17.03 -10.58 2.44
N GLU A 65 17.70 -11.21 3.38
CA GLU A 65 17.16 -11.50 4.70
C GLU A 65 18.12 -10.97 5.74
N GLY A 66 17.61 -10.51 6.88
CA GLY A 66 18.45 -10.09 7.98
C GLY A 66 17.75 -10.16 9.32
N THR A 67 18.56 -10.29 10.36
CA THR A 67 18.11 -10.34 11.75
C THR A 67 18.98 -9.42 12.61
N ALA A 68 18.34 -8.72 13.53
CA ALA A 68 19.01 -8.09 14.65
C ALA A 68 18.69 -8.89 15.91
N TRP A 69 19.65 -8.98 16.82
CA TRP A 69 19.54 -9.77 18.02
C TRP A 69 20.28 -9.14 19.20
N ARG A 70 19.92 -9.56 20.41
CA ARG A 70 20.63 -9.26 21.65
C ARG A 70 20.91 -10.53 22.44
N ALA A 71 21.82 -10.45 23.40
CA ALA A 71 22.07 -11.49 24.38
C ALA A 71 20.85 -11.58 25.30
N GLY A 72 20.24 -12.77 25.33
CA GLY A 72 19.17 -13.11 26.25
C GLY A 72 19.70 -13.40 27.65
N GLU A 73 18.80 -13.39 28.62
CA GLU A 73 19.09 -13.59 30.05
C GLU A 73 19.86 -14.89 30.36
N PHE A 74 19.70 -15.91 29.53
CA PHE A 74 20.35 -17.22 29.68
C PHE A 74 21.52 -17.45 28.69
N GLY A 75 22.08 -16.38 28.13
CA GLY A 75 23.22 -16.46 27.20
C GLY A 75 22.87 -16.90 25.77
N GLY A 76 21.58 -17.08 25.46
CA GLY A 76 21.11 -17.31 24.09
C GLY A 76 20.98 -16.02 23.28
N ARG A 77 20.75 -16.12 21.97
CA ARG A 77 20.37 -14.97 21.13
C ARG A 77 18.86 -14.77 21.16
N GLU A 78 18.42 -13.55 21.43
CA GLU A 78 17.04 -13.12 21.30
C GLU A 78 16.91 -12.21 20.08
N VAL A 79 16.14 -12.63 19.07
CA VAL A 79 15.88 -11.84 17.87
C VAL A 79 15.01 -10.64 18.24
N THR A 80 15.51 -9.43 17.97
CA THR A 80 14.80 -8.17 18.23
C THR A 80 14.11 -7.62 16.98
N ASN A 81 14.64 -7.92 15.80
CA ASN A 81 14.08 -7.51 14.52
C ASN A 81 14.45 -8.55 13.46
N TRP A 82 13.56 -8.79 12.49
CA TRP A 82 13.91 -9.51 11.27
C TRP A 82 13.20 -8.91 10.06
N PHE A 83 13.81 -9.07 8.90
CA PHE A 83 13.22 -8.68 7.62
C PHE A 83 13.58 -9.69 6.52
N ALA A 84 12.73 -9.74 5.50
CA ALA A 84 12.97 -10.48 4.27
C ALA A 84 12.45 -9.67 3.08
N ASP A 85 13.34 -9.31 2.16
CA ASP A 85 13.05 -8.69 0.88
C ASP A 85 13.28 -9.70 -0.23
N ARG A 86 12.30 -9.86 -1.11
CA ARG A 86 12.36 -10.74 -2.28
C ARG A 86 11.94 -9.93 -3.48
N PHE A 87 12.67 -10.02 -4.59
CA PHE A 87 12.28 -9.39 -5.84
C PHE A 87 12.74 -10.22 -7.01
N GLY A 88 12.06 -10.10 -8.14
CA GLY A 88 12.41 -10.89 -9.31
C GLY A 88 11.79 -10.38 -10.58
N GLU A 89 12.26 -10.96 -11.67
CA GLU A 89 11.82 -10.70 -13.03
C GLU A 89 11.60 -12.03 -13.73
N CYS A 90 10.46 -12.17 -14.40
CA CYS A 90 10.08 -13.34 -15.18
C CYS A 90 10.05 -12.93 -16.65
N ALA A 91 11.02 -13.40 -17.44
CA ALA A 91 11.24 -12.91 -18.80
C ALA A 91 10.09 -13.26 -19.76
N ASP A 92 9.55 -14.48 -19.64
CA ASP A 92 8.45 -14.99 -20.47
C ASP A 92 7.14 -14.18 -20.31
N GLN A 93 6.90 -13.65 -19.11
CA GLN A 93 5.71 -12.87 -18.77
C GLN A 93 5.96 -11.37 -18.77
N SER A 94 7.22 -10.94 -18.94
CA SER A 94 7.66 -9.55 -18.71
C SER A 94 7.17 -9.04 -17.35
N GLU A 95 7.14 -9.93 -16.35
CA GLU A 95 6.66 -9.62 -15.01
C GLU A 95 7.83 -9.22 -14.12
N LYS A 96 7.65 -8.14 -13.38
CA LYS A 96 8.53 -7.74 -12.27
C LYS A 96 7.74 -7.78 -10.99
N TRP A 97 8.36 -8.20 -9.90
CA TRP A 97 7.68 -8.29 -8.61
C TRP A 97 8.64 -8.01 -7.47
N ALA A 98 8.09 -7.56 -6.36
CA ALA A 98 8.76 -7.60 -5.06
C ALA A 98 7.79 -7.99 -3.95
N PHE A 99 8.34 -8.59 -2.91
CA PHE A 99 7.67 -8.97 -1.67
C PHE A 99 8.64 -8.69 -0.52
N LYS A 100 8.22 -7.89 0.44
CA LYS A 100 8.99 -7.50 1.60
C LYS A 100 8.15 -7.75 2.83
N GLU A 101 8.78 -8.22 3.88
CA GLU A 101 8.13 -8.41 5.17
C GLU A 101 9.13 -8.19 6.30
N GLY A 102 8.61 -7.87 7.48
CA GLY A 102 9.44 -7.76 8.66
C GLY A 102 8.64 -7.71 9.94
N TYR A 103 9.38 -7.83 11.04
CA TYR A 103 8.83 -7.92 12.38
C TYR A 103 9.80 -7.33 13.39
N ASN A 104 9.28 -6.48 14.28
CA ASN A 104 10.01 -5.92 15.42
C ASN A 104 9.51 -6.60 16.70
N ALA A 105 10.35 -7.41 17.33
CA ALA A 105 10.00 -8.13 18.55
C ALA A 105 9.75 -7.20 19.74
N GLY A 106 10.43 -6.04 19.80
CA GLY A 106 10.29 -5.09 20.89
C GLY A 106 8.91 -4.42 20.93
N SER A 107 8.32 -4.16 19.77
CA SER A 107 6.98 -3.59 19.65
C SER A 107 5.90 -4.62 19.27
N GLY A 108 6.30 -5.82 18.84
CA GLY A 108 5.46 -6.83 18.20
C GLY A 108 4.83 -6.35 16.90
N ASP A 109 5.42 -5.34 16.26
CA ASP A 109 4.94 -4.82 14.98
C ASP A 109 5.35 -5.77 13.86
N LYS A 110 4.42 -6.07 12.95
CA LYS A 110 4.69 -6.78 11.70
C LYS A 110 4.18 -5.96 10.53
N TRP A 111 4.85 -6.10 9.39
CA TRP A 111 4.49 -5.41 8.16
C TRP A 111 4.79 -6.28 6.94
N MET A 112 4.09 -5.99 5.86
CA MET A 112 4.33 -6.60 4.55
C MET A 112 4.09 -5.56 3.45
N GLU A 113 4.91 -5.59 2.41
CA GLU A 113 4.73 -4.85 1.16
C GLU A 113 4.95 -5.82 0.00
N LYS A 114 4.04 -5.88 -0.95
CA LYS A 114 4.25 -6.61 -2.20
C LYS A 114 3.76 -5.82 -3.38
N TRP A 115 4.40 -5.98 -4.52
CA TRP A 115 3.93 -5.42 -5.78
C TRP A 115 4.32 -6.35 -6.93
N ASN A 116 3.55 -6.28 -8.01
CA ASN A 116 3.94 -6.85 -9.29
C ASN A 116 3.44 -5.99 -10.45
N GLU A 117 4.18 -6.05 -11.55
CA GLU A 117 3.93 -5.33 -12.79
C GLU A 117 4.15 -6.28 -13.95
N LYS A 118 3.15 -6.38 -14.83
CA LYS A 118 3.22 -7.05 -16.12
C LYS A 118 2.49 -6.21 -17.18
N PRO A 119 2.65 -6.48 -18.47
CA PRO A 119 1.98 -5.71 -19.52
C PRO A 119 0.46 -5.62 -19.28
N GLY A 120 -0.05 -4.39 -19.18
CA GLY A 120 -1.47 -4.11 -18.95
C GLY A 120 -1.98 -4.35 -17.52
N HIS A 121 -1.13 -4.70 -16.55
CA HIS A 121 -1.56 -4.91 -15.17
C HIS A 121 -0.46 -4.59 -14.14
N LYS A 122 -0.80 -3.78 -13.15
CA LYS A 122 0.07 -3.49 -12.00
C LYS A 122 -0.74 -3.61 -10.72
N MET A 123 -0.13 -4.05 -9.64
CA MET A 123 -0.72 -3.97 -8.32
C MET A 123 0.34 -3.84 -7.23
N ALA A 124 -0.03 -3.22 -6.10
CA ALA A 124 0.71 -3.35 -4.87
C ALA A 124 -0.23 -3.48 -3.66
N GLN A 125 0.27 -4.09 -2.61
CA GLN A 125 -0.40 -4.22 -1.32
C GLN A 125 0.60 -3.93 -0.21
N LYS A 126 0.15 -3.25 0.85
CA LYS A 126 0.89 -3.02 2.08
C LYS A 126 0.01 -3.36 3.28
N THR A 127 0.59 -3.95 4.30
CA THR A 127 -0.10 -4.20 5.57
C THR A 127 0.80 -3.85 6.73
N GLY A 128 0.20 -3.50 7.86
CA GLY A 128 0.88 -3.33 9.13
C GLY A 128 -0.02 -3.72 10.29
N GLN A 129 0.55 -4.30 11.33
CA GLN A 129 -0.14 -4.63 12.56
C GLN A 129 0.82 -4.45 13.75
N ASN A 130 0.34 -3.85 14.84
CA ASN A 130 1.09 -3.73 16.10
C ASN A 130 0.65 -4.77 17.14
N ALA A 131 1.44 -4.93 18.22
CA ALA A 131 1.09 -5.84 19.32
C ALA A 131 -0.19 -5.46 20.07
N ARG A 132 -0.64 -4.20 19.95
CA ARG A 132 -1.85 -3.72 20.62
C ARG A 132 -3.12 -4.17 19.92
N GLY A 133 -3.02 -4.63 18.67
CA GLY A 133 -4.17 -5.05 17.86
C GLY A 133 -4.64 -3.98 16.87
N ASP A 134 -3.90 -2.89 16.69
CA ASP A 134 -4.15 -1.97 15.58
C ASP A 134 -3.58 -2.58 14.30
N ALA A 135 -4.34 -2.52 13.21
CA ALA A 135 -3.90 -3.01 11.93
C ALA A 135 -4.46 -2.16 10.78
N TRP A 136 -3.73 -2.14 9.67
CA TRP A 136 -4.11 -1.46 8.45
C TRP A 136 -3.66 -2.24 7.22
N GLU A 137 -4.35 -2.00 6.12
CA GLU A 137 -4.08 -2.56 4.81
C GLU A 137 -4.31 -1.50 3.74
N GLU A 138 -3.40 -1.43 2.78
CA GLU A 138 -3.47 -0.60 1.58
C GLU A 138 -3.29 -1.51 0.37
N GLN A 139 -4.06 -1.29 -0.69
CA GLN A 139 -3.85 -1.90 -1.98
C GLN A 139 -4.11 -0.89 -3.09
N TRP A 140 -3.36 -0.99 -4.19
CA TRP A 140 -3.67 -0.30 -5.43
C TRP A 140 -3.47 -1.22 -6.61
N SER A 141 -4.19 -0.97 -7.70
CA SER A 141 -4.04 -1.70 -8.95
C SER A 141 -4.35 -0.82 -10.15
N GLU A 142 -3.67 -1.11 -11.26
CA GLU A 142 -3.97 -0.61 -12.59
C GLU A 142 -4.22 -1.78 -13.53
N GLN A 143 -5.29 -1.72 -14.32
CA GLN A 143 -5.62 -2.76 -15.29
C GLN A 143 -6.10 -2.15 -16.60
N LEU A 144 -5.46 -2.54 -17.70
CA LEU A 144 -5.93 -2.22 -19.04
C LEU A 144 -7.08 -3.17 -19.40
N THR A 145 -8.26 -2.61 -19.62
CA THR A 145 -9.48 -3.35 -20.02
C THR A 145 -9.87 -3.00 -21.45
N GLN A 146 -10.87 -3.71 -22.01
CA GLN A 146 -11.47 -3.33 -23.30
C GLN A 146 -12.05 -1.91 -23.32
N LYS A 147 -12.41 -1.36 -22.15
CA LYS A 147 -13.00 -0.02 -22.01
C LYS A 147 -11.97 1.06 -21.66
N GLY A 148 -10.68 0.70 -21.60
CA GLY A 148 -9.60 1.59 -21.20
C GLY A 148 -8.95 1.19 -19.87
N LEU A 149 -8.09 2.08 -19.37
CA LEU A 149 -7.37 1.89 -18.11
C LEU A 149 -8.32 2.05 -16.92
N VAL A 150 -8.31 1.08 -16.00
CA VAL A 150 -9.01 1.13 -14.72
C VAL A 150 -7.96 1.21 -13.61
N LYS A 151 -8.08 2.21 -12.74
CA LYS A 151 -7.25 2.35 -11.55
C LYS A 151 -8.10 2.18 -10.31
N PHE A 152 -7.58 1.45 -9.33
CA PHE A 152 -8.26 1.22 -8.07
C PHE A 152 -7.27 1.39 -6.92
N ALA A 153 -7.73 1.96 -5.81
CA ALA A 153 -7.02 1.93 -4.55
C ALA A 153 -8.02 1.66 -3.41
N GLU A 154 -7.60 0.89 -2.43
CA GLU A 154 -8.33 0.68 -1.19
C GLU A 154 -7.36 0.81 -0.03
N LYS A 155 -7.82 1.46 1.03
CA LYS A 155 -7.09 1.60 2.27
C LYS A 155 -8.07 1.37 3.42
N LYS A 156 -7.74 0.51 4.37
CA LYS A 156 -8.59 0.19 5.51
C LYS A 156 -7.78 -0.01 6.77
N GLY A 157 -8.40 0.15 7.92
CA GLY A 157 -7.75 -0.11 9.19
C GLY A 157 -8.74 -0.25 10.34
N HIS A 158 -8.23 -0.80 11.43
CA HIS A 158 -8.93 -0.89 12.70
C HIS A 158 -7.96 -0.71 13.86
N ASN A 159 -8.48 -0.33 15.01
CA ASN A 159 -7.73 -0.26 16.26
C ASN A 159 -8.22 -1.32 17.26
N ALA A 160 -7.44 -1.52 18.31
CA ALA A 160 -7.76 -2.45 19.41
C ALA A 160 -9.07 -2.11 20.14
N GLN A 161 -9.52 -0.86 20.05
CA GLN A 161 -10.73 -0.38 20.72
C GLN A 161 -12.00 -0.76 19.94
N GLY A 162 -11.87 -1.16 18.68
CA GLY A 162 -12.98 -1.54 17.81
C GLY A 162 -13.42 -0.46 16.83
N ASP A 163 -12.65 0.64 16.71
CA ASP A 163 -12.83 1.57 15.61
C ASP A 163 -12.33 0.95 14.31
N ALA A 164 -13.03 1.20 13.20
CA ALA A 164 -12.66 0.73 11.87
C ALA A 164 -12.99 1.79 10.83
N TRP A 165 -12.22 1.79 9.73
CA TRP A 165 -12.44 2.70 8.62
C TRP A 165 -12.00 2.05 7.29
N LEU A 166 -12.57 2.54 6.20
CA LEU A 166 -12.31 2.09 4.83
C LEU A 166 -12.34 3.31 3.91
N GLU A 167 -11.39 3.38 2.99
CA GLU A 167 -11.36 4.33 1.89
C GLU A 167 -11.14 3.57 0.60
N THR A 168 -11.92 3.87 -0.44
CA THR A 168 -11.74 3.32 -1.79
C THR A 168 -11.70 4.44 -2.81
N TRP A 169 -10.93 4.23 -3.87
CA TRP A 169 -10.82 5.11 -5.04
C TRP A 169 -10.87 4.26 -6.30
N LEU A 170 -11.65 4.70 -7.28
CA LEU A 170 -11.85 4.03 -8.55
C LEU A 170 -11.84 5.08 -9.66
N GLU A 171 -10.95 4.89 -10.63
CA GLU A 171 -10.96 5.60 -11.91
C GLU A 171 -11.26 4.60 -12.99
N GLU A 172 -12.43 4.71 -13.62
CA GLU A 172 -12.75 4.01 -14.86
C GLU A 172 -12.44 4.99 -15.98
N ASN A 173 -11.38 4.75 -16.76
CA ASN A 173 -10.88 5.67 -17.79
C ASN A 173 -10.65 7.12 -17.29
N GLU A 174 -10.41 8.08 -18.18
CA GLU A 174 -10.12 9.47 -17.81
C GLU A 174 -11.36 10.25 -17.33
N ASN A 175 -12.55 9.70 -17.57
CA ASN A 175 -13.80 10.44 -17.49
C ASN A 175 -14.65 10.10 -16.27
N LYS A 176 -14.37 9.00 -15.57
CA LYS A 176 -15.22 8.53 -14.47
C LYS A 176 -14.40 8.21 -13.24
N LYS A 177 -14.62 8.99 -12.19
CA LYS A 177 -13.92 8.85 -10.90
C LYS A 177 -14.93 8.69 -9.79
N ARG A 178 -14.63 7.81 -8.85
CA ARG A 178 -15.44 7.59 -7.65
C ARG A 178 -14.53 7.33 -6.48
N ALA A 179 -14.92 7.82 -5.32
CA ALA A 179 -14.31 7.36 -4.09
C ALA A 179 -15.31 7.37 -2.94
N LYS A 180 -15.03 6.51 -1.99
CA LYS A 180 -15.88 6.25 -0.83
C LYS A 180 -15.00 6.20 0.40
N LYS A 181 -15.45 6.78 1.49
CA LYS A 181 -14.85 6.70 2.82
C LYS A 181 -15.93 6.28 3.80
N THR A 182 -15.64 5.33 4.67
CA THR A 182 -16.52 4.94 5.76
C THR A 182 -15.73 4.82 7.04
N GLY A 183 -16.39 5.02 8.16
CA GLY A 183 -15.82 4.73 9.46
C GLY A 183 -16.88 4.41 10.48
N ARG A 184 -16.47 3.62 11.45
CA ARG A 184 -17.27 3.20 12.59
C ARG A 184 -16.43 3.29 13.84
N ARG A 185 -16.98 3.86 14.90
CA ARG A 185 -16.39 3.86 16.22
C ARG A 185 -16.94 2.72 17.07
N ALA A 186 -16.15 2.29 18.03
CA ALA A 186 -16.56 1.35 19.06
C ALA A 186 -17.76 1.85 19.88
N SER A 187 -17.88 3.19 20.03
CA SER A 187 -19.01 3.86 20.68
C SER A 187 -20.35 3.66 19.98
N GLY A 188 -20.34 3.27 18.70
CA GLY A 188 -21.56 3.13 17.87
C GLY A 188 -21.67 4.18 16.77
N ASP A 189 -20.89 5.27 16.81
CA ASP A 189 -20.91 6.31 15.78
C ASP A 189 -20.45 5.75 14.43
N GLN A 190 -21.12 6.15 13.35
CA GLN A 190 -20.82 5.73 11.99
C GLN A 190 -20.88 6.90 11.04
N TRP A 191 -20.06 6.88 10.00
CA TRP A 191 -20.08 7.88 8.95
C TRP A 191 -19.69 7.25 7.61
N GLU A 192 -20.18 7.86 6.55
CA GLU A 192 -19.87 7.52 5.17
C GLU A 192 -19.86 8.79 4.33
N GLU A 193 -18.92 8.84 3.40
CA GLU A 193 -18.73 9.92 2.45
C GLU A 193 -18.42 9.30 1.10
N GLU A 194 -19.16 9.68 0.08
CA GLU A 194 -18.94 9.30 -1.30
C GLU A 194 -18.79 10.57 -2.14
N TRP A 195 -17.97 10.49 -3.17
CA TRP A 195 -17.85 11.52 -4.19
C TRP A 195 -17.62 10.87 -5.55
N GLY A 196 -18.10 11.55 -6.58
CA GLY A 196 -17.98 11.06 -7.94
C GLY A 196 -17.93 12.17 -8.96
N GLU A 197 -17.37 11.83 -10.11
CA GLU A 197 -17.31 12.63 -11.31
C GLU A 197 -17.56 11.70 -12.50
N ASP A 198 -18.45 12.11 -13.40
CA ASP A 198 -18.77 11.41 -14.65
C ASP A 198 -18.81 12.44 -15.78
N ILE A 199 -17.92 12.30 -16.77
CA ILE A 199 -17.74 13.23 -17.87
C ILE A 199 -17.98 12.49 -19.18
N SER A 200 -18.91 12.95 -20.01
CA SER A 200 -19.06 12.41 -21.36
C SER A 200 -18.06 13.05 -22.32
N LEU A 201 -17.81 12.36 -23.44
CA LEU A 201 -16.86 12.81 -24.47
C LEU A 201 -17.26 14.15 -25.13
N ASP A 202 -18.54 14.50 -25.08
CA ASP A 202 -19.07 15.77 -25.58
C ASP A 202 -18.90 16.93 -24.58
N GLY A 203 -18.26 16.68 -23.42
CA GLY A 203 -17.99 17.66 -22.38
C GLY A 203 -19.15 17.90 -21.41
N ALA A 204 -20.30 17.21 -21.55
CA ALA A 204 -21.31 17.17 -20.48
C ALA A 204 -20.80 16.34 -19.29
N GLY A 205 -21.41 16.52 -18.12
CA GLY A 205 -20.97 15.77 -16.95
C GLY A 205 -21.64 16.16 -15.66
N GLU A 206 -21.27 15.44 -14.61
CA GLU A 206 -21.74 15.66 -13.25
C GLU A 206 -20.62 15.40 -12.25
N LYS A 207 -20.56 16.23 -11.22
CA LYS A 207 -19.73 16.05 -10.03
C LYS A 207 -20.61 16.11 -8.80
N TRP A 208 -20.40 15.20 -7.86
CA TRP A 208 -21.27 15.10 -6.68
C TRP A 208 -20.52 14.62 -5.45
N THR A 209 -21.13 14.86 -4.29
CA THR A 209 -20.78 14.21 -3.03
C THR A 209 -22.04 13.80 -2.29
N SER A 210 -21.93 12.73 -1.51
CA SER A 210 -22.92 12.29 -0.55
C SER A 210 -22.23 12.04 0.78
N LYS A 211 -22.68 12.69 1.85
CA LYS A 211 -22.15 12.49 3.20
C LYS A 211 -23.29 12.16 4.13
N TRP A 212 -23.12 11.14 4.96
CA TRP A 212 -24.02 10.86 6.07
C TRP A 212 -23.25 10.37 7.29
N ALA A 213 -23.81 10.59 8.46
CA ALA A 213 -23.30 10.10 9.72
C ALA A 213 -24.44 9.82 10.70
N SER A 214 -24.14 9.01 11.70
CA SER A 214 -25.03 8.72 12.82
C SER A 214 -24.26 8.54 14.12
N ASN A 215 -24.90 8.82 15.24
CA ASN A 215 -24.36 8.56 16.58
C ASN A 215 -25.01 7.32 17.22
N ALA A 216 -24.48 6.92 18.38
CA ALA A 216 -25.02 5.80 19.17
C ALA A 216 -26.47 6.01 19.66
N GLN A 217 -26.94 7.26 19.74
CA GLN A 217 -28.29 7.63 20.17
C GLN A 217 -29.32 7.53 19.03
N GLY A 218 -28.86 7.31 17.79
CA GLY A 218 -29.69 7.18 16.61
C GLY A 218 -29.92 8.50 15.86
N ASP A 219 -29.32 9.61 16.29
CA ASP A 219 -29.32 10.84 15.50
C ASP A 219 -28.56 10.62 14.20
N ARG A 220 -29.05 11.21 13.12
CA ARG A 220 -28.49 11.10 11.78
C ARG A 220 -28.37 12.47 11.16
N TRP A 221 -27.29 12.73 10.46
CA TRP A 221 -27.10 13.98 9.74
C TRP A 221 -26.31 13.74 8.48
N GLY A 222 -26.38 14.67 7.55
CA GLY A 222 -25.63 14.57 6.32
C GLY A 222 -25.85 15.73 5.38
N ASN A 223 -25.10 15.67 4.28
CA ASN A 223 -25.23 16.63 3.20
C ASN A 223 -24.88 15.96 1.87
N ASN A 224 -25.67 16.26 0.85
CA ASN A 224 -25.40 15.93 -0.54
C ASN A 224 -25.24 17.23 -1.30
N TRP A 225 -24.38 17.23 -2.30
CA TRP A 225 -24.41 18.25 -3.33
C TRP A 225 -23.97 17.69 -4.66
N GLY A 226 -24.38 18.33 -5.74
CA GLY A 226 -23.85 18.05 -7.06
C GLY A 226 -23.97 19.23 -8.00
N ASP A 227 -23.10 19.23 -9.01
CA ASP A 227 -23.07 20.15 -10.13
C ASP A 227 -23.17 19.31 -11.40
N ARG A 228 -24.21 19.52 -12.20
CA ARG A 228 -24.37 18.94 -13.54
C ARG A 228 -24.20 20.03 -14.58
N TRP A 229 -23.60 19.71 -15.72
CA TRP A 229 -23.47 20.63 -16.84
C TRP A 229 -23.75 19.95 -18.20
N GLY A 230 -24.10 20.78 -19.19
CA GLY A 230 -24.44 20.34 -20.53
C GLY A 230 -23.24 20.18 -21.46
N VAL A 231 -23.54 19.89 -22.73
CA VAL A 231 -22.56 19.70 -23.81
C VAL A 231 -21.58 20.87 -23.88
N GLY A 232 -20.30 20.55 -24.06
CA GLY A 232 -19.23 21.54 -24.11
C GLY A 232 -18.93 22.23 -22.77
N GLY A 233 -19.44 21.71 -21.65
CA GLY A 233 -19.33 22.36 -20.35
C GLY A 233 -20.27 23.56 -20.18
N ILE A 234 -21.26 23.73 -21.05
CA ILE A 234 -22.12 24.92 -21.11
C ILE A 234 -23.43 24.69 -20.35
N GLY A 235 -23.79 25.68 -19.54
CA GLY A 235 -24.96 25.63 -18.68
C GLY A 235 -24.78 24.59 -17.58
N GLY A 236 -25.33 24.86 -16.41
CA GLY A 236 -25.26 23.89 -15.34
C GLY A 236 -26.35 24.06 -14.31
N HIS A 237 -26.45 23.08 -13.44
CA HIS A 237 -27.42 23.02 -12.39
C HIS A 237 -26.74 22.48 -11.14
N ARG A 238 -26.76 23.29 -10.10
CA ARG A 238 -26.30 22.93 -8.76
C ARG A 238 -27.48 22.50 -7.92
N TRP A 239 -27.32 21.43 -7.17
CA TRP A 239 -28.28 20.98 -6.18
C TRP A 239 -27.57 20.68 -4.86
N VAL A 240 -28.24 20.96 -3.75
CA VAL A 240 -27.75 20.71 -2.39
C VAL A 240 -28.90 20.22 -1.52
N GLU A 241 -28.62 19.23 -0.70
CA GLU A 241 -29.52 18.70 0.32
C GLU A 241 -28.75 18.59 1.63
N LYS A 242 -29.29 19.14 2.71
CA LYS A 242 -28.77 18.98 4.07
C LYS A 242 -29.87 18.40 4.93
N TRP A 243 -29.54 17.45 5.79
CA TRP A 243 -30.52 16.86 6.68
C TRP A 243 -29.96 16.60 8.06
N HIS A 244 -30.86 16.64 9.03
CA HIS A 244 -30.65 16.25 10.41
C HIS A 244 -31.92 15.57 10.91
N ASN A 245 -31.86 14.26 11.14
CA ASN A 245 -33.01 13.40 11.43
C ASN A 245 -34.11 13.55 10.35
N GLU A 246 -35.29 14.06 10.72
CA GLU A 246 -36.41 14.27 9.81
C GLU A 246 -36.38 15.65 9.13
N ASP A 247 -35.51 16.56 9.60
CA ASP A 247 -35.39 17.91 9.05
C ASP A 247 -34.53 17.89 7.79
N ILE A 248 -35.08 18.39 6.68
CA ILE A 248 -34.41 18.40 5.37
C ILE A 248 -34.49 19.80 4.76
N ASP A 249 -33.34 20.34 4.39
CA ASP A 249 -33.18 21.60 3.65
C ASP A 249 -32.65 21.29 2.25
N LYS A 250 -33.37 21.71 1.21
CA LYS A 250 -33.02 21.50 -0.20
C LYS A 250 -33.00 22.82 -0.93
N TRP A 251 -31.97 23.02 -1.74
CA TRP A 251 -31.94 24.13 -2.69
C TRP A 251 -31.23 23.72 -3.97
N SER A 252 -31.60 24.39 -5.05
CA SER A 252 -31.01 24.19 -6.37
C SER A 252 -31.00 25.49 -7.14
N GLY A 253 -30.09 25.63 -8.09
CA GLY A 253 -29.99 26.81 -8.93
C GLY A 253 -29.11 26.57 -10.14
N ASP A 254 -29.37 27.34 -11.19
CA ASP A 254 -28.60 27.26 -12.42
C ASP A 254 -27.22 27.88 -12.25
N THR A 255 -26.24 27.32 -12.95
CA THR A 255 -24.84 27.77 -12.97
C THR A 255 -24.41 28.07 -14.40
N ALA A 256 -23.31 28.82 -14.55
CA ALA A 256 -22.82 29.24 -15.87
C ALA A 256 -22.30 28.06 -16.73
N GLY A 257 -22.01 26.91 -16.12
CA GLY A 257 -21.38 25.76 -16.79
C GLY A 257 -20.48 24.97 -15.85
N ARG A 258 -19.54 24.23 -16.44
CA ARG A 258 -18.56 23.40 -15.72
C ARG A 258 -17.77 24.21 -14.69
N PRO A 259 -17.68 23.77 -13.42
CA PRO A 259 -16.86 24.45 -12.40
C PRO A 259 -15.37 24.50 -12.78
N ALA A 260 -14.68 25.56 -12.36
CA ALA A 260 -13.24 25.67 -12.53
C ALA A 260 -12.49 24.58 -11.74
N GLY A 261 -11.47 23.97 -12.36
CA GLY A 261 -10.67 22.90 -11.75
C GLY A 261 -11.23 21.48 -11.92
N CYS A 262 -12.26 21.33 -12.77
CA CYS A 262 -12.67 20.06 -13.35
C CYS A 262 -11.87 19.79 -14.64
#